data_AF-A0A109CXZ9-F1
#
_entry.id   AF-A0A109CXZ9-F1
#
_cell.length_a   1.000
_cell.length_b   1.000
_cell.length_c   1.000
_cell.angle_alpha   90.00
_cell.angle_beta   90.00
_cell.angle_gamma   90.00
#
_symmetry.space_group_name_H-M   'P 1'
#
loop_
_entity.id
_entity.type
_entity.pdbx_description
1 polymer ?
#
loop_
_entity_poly.entity_id
_entity_poly.type
_entity_poly.pdbx_seq_one_letter_code
_entity_poly.pdbx_strand_id
1 'polypeptide(L)'
;MEHENKEQLERNKHLVREFYRRVFDGQNPDAAKDFVTEDYRQHCDHIPSGLSGLEGFVRTIFPNGPVPEPAEMLIPPAFIVAEGDMVVVAACLPQPEPDGSGKTYDYFIFDAFRVRGDRLSEHWSSVNKIAPPKH
;
A
#
# COMPACT_ATOMS: atom_id res chain seq x y z
N MET A 1 0.57 28.63 -7.56
CA MET A 1 0.32 28.55 -6.10
C MET A 1 -0.81 27.59 -5.73
N GLU A 2 -2.12 27.88 -5.91
CA GLU A 2 -3.18 26.87 -5.59
C GLU A 2 -3.25 25.71 -6.59
N HIS A 3 -3.06 25.98 -7.89
CA HIS A 3 -3.11 24.96 -8.94
C HIS A 3 -1.94 23.95 -8.84
N GLU A 4 -0.72 24.45 -8.63
CA GLU A 4 0.48 23.61 -8.40
C GLU A 4 0.32 22.70 -7.18
N ASN A 5 -0.33 23.18 -6.11
CA ASN A 5 -0.61 22.35 -4.94
C ASN A 5 -1.57 21.21 -5.32
N LYS A 6 -2.67 21.50 -6.02
CA LYS A 6 -3.64 20.47 -6.42
C LYS A 6 -3.03 19.42 -7.37
N GLU A 7 -2.22 19.84 -8.34
CA GLU A 7 -1.51 18.91 -9.23
C GLU A 7 -0.51 18.03 -8.48
N GLN A 8 0.21 18.60 -7.51
CA GLN A 8 1.10 17.82 -6.63
C GLN A 8 0.33 16.79 -5.81
N LEU A 9 -0.80 17.18 -5.21
CA LEU A 9 -1.62 16.25 -4.43
C LEU A 9 -2.16 15.11 -5.30
N GLU A 10 -2.62 15.39 -6.52
CA GLU A 10 -3.09 14.34 -7.43
C GLU A 10 -1.96 13.44 -7.93
N ARG A 11 -0.77 13.98 -8.18
CA ARG A 11 0.44 13.18 -8.47
C ARG A 11 0.80 12.25 -7.31
N ASN A 12 0.77 12.74 -6.08
CA ASN A 12 1.08 11.92 -4.90
C ASN A 12 0.05 10.80 -4.72
N LYS A 13 -1.25 11.09 -4.89
CA LYS A 13 -2.30 10.06 -4.89
C LYS A 13 -2.10 9.05 -6.01
N HIS A 14 -1.74 9.50 -7.21
CA HIS A 14 -1.48 8.63 -8.35
C HIS A 14 -0.29 7.69 -8.07
N LEU A 15 0.81 8.20 -7.52
CA LEU A 15 1.96 7.40 -7.11
C LEU A 15 1.56 6.24 -6.18
N VAL A 16 0.74 6.51 -5.17
CA VAL A 16 0.27 5.47 -4.23
C VAL A 16 -0.64 4.45 -4.92
N ARG A 17 -1.56 4.88 -5.81
CA ARG A 17 -2.42 3.94 -6.56
C ARG A 17 -1.60 3.01 -7.46
N GLU A 18 -0.65 3.58 -8.19
CA GLU A 18 0.24 2.82 -9.08
C GLU A 18 1.17 1.88 -8.31
N PHE A 19 1.62 2.30 -7.13
CA PHE A 19 2.36 1.45 -6.21
C PHE A 19 1.56 0.19 -5.83
N TYR A 20 0.31 0.33 -5.38
CA TYR A 20 -0.53 -0.84 -5.08
C TYR A 20 -0.80 -1.69 -6.32
N ARG A 21 -1.18 -1.07 -7.45
CA ARG A 21 -1.51 -1.77 -8.70
C ARG A 21 -0.34 -2.61 -9.23
N ARG A 22 0.87 -2.04 -9.24
CA ARG A 22 2.05 -2.69 -9.86
C ARG A 22 2.80 -3.61 -8.90
N VAL A 23 2.87 -3.28 -7.62
CA VAL A 23 3.62 -4.07 -6.63
C VAL A 23 2.76 -5.18 -6.02
N PHE A 24 1.56 -4.86 -5.54
CA PHE A 24 0.72 -5.82 -4.82
C PHE A 24 -0.26 -6.54 -5.75
N ASP A 25 -1.06 -5.82 -6.54
CA ASP A 25 -2.01 -6.47 -7.45
C ASP A 25 -1.28 -7.24 -8.57
N GLY A 26 -0.17 -6.67 -9.08
CA GLY A 26 0.77 -7.34 -9.98
C GLY A 26 1.68 -8.38 -9.32
N GLN A 27 1.66 -8.50 -7.98
CA GLN A 27 2.47 -9.43 -7.20
C GLN A 27 3.96 -9.36 -7.54
N ASN A 28 4.45 -8.18 -7.91
CA ASN A 28 5.77 -7.97 -8.49
C ASN A 28 6.69 -7.24 -7.50
N PRO A 29 7.56 -7.96 -6.77
CA PRO A 29 8.50 -7.33 -5.84
C PRO A 29 9.45 -6.37 -6.58
N ASP A 30 9.91 -6.72 -7.78
CA ASP A 30 10.91 -5.93 -8.53
C ASP A 30 10.35 -4.59 -9.00
N ALA A 31 9.03 -4.43 -9.05
CA ALA A 31 8.39 -3.14 -9.34
C ALA A 31 8.56 -2.13 -8.19
N ALA A 32 8.81 -2.57 -6.95
CA ALA A 32 8.92 -1.69 -5.79
C ALA A 32 10.02 -0.61 -5.96
N LYS A 33 11.11 -0.94 -6.66
CA LYS A 33 12.20 -0.01 -6.96
C LYS A 33 11.79 1.17 -7.84
N ASP A 34 10.62 1.15 -8.47
CA ASP A 34 10.09 2.28 -9.23
C ASP A 34 9.34 3.27 -8.32
N PHE A 35 8.90 2.83 -7.13
CA PHE A 35 7.96 3.55 -6.28
C PHE A 35 8.52 4.02 -4.96
N VAL A 36 9.43 3.27 -4.35
CA VAL A 36 9.97 3.60 -3.03
C VAL A 36 11.42 4.07 -3.11
N THR A 37 11.89 4.75 -2.08
CA THR A 37 13.32 5.09 -1.93
C THR A 37 14.11 3.89 -1.42
N GLU A 38 15.42 3.84 -1.68
CA GLU A 38 16.28 2.75 -1.18
C GLU A 38 16.20 2.61 0.36
N ASP A 39 16.18 3.76 1.05
CA ASP A 39 16.07 3.94 2.49
C ASP A 39 14.61 3.96 3.01
N TYR A 40 13.66 3.39 2.26
CA TYR A 40 12.23 3.40 2.58
C TYR A 40 11.95 2.95 4.02
N ARG A 41 11.41 3.84 4.85
CA ARG A 41 11.22 3.58 6.27
C ARG A 41 9.85 2.98 6.56
N GLN A 42 9.84 1.76 7.08
CA GLN A 42 8.65 1.12 7.62
C GLN A 42 8.51 1.49 9.10
N HIS A 43 7.35 2.00 9.50
CA HIS A 43 7.00 2.21 10.91
C HIS A 43 6.18 1.06 11.50
N CYS A 44 5.92 0.00 10.72
CA CYS A 44 5.30 -1.23 11.19
C CYS A 44 6.35 -2.32 11.48
N ASP A 45 6.12 -3.13 12.52
CA ASP A 45 7.05 -4.19 12.92
C ASP A 45 7.07 -5.39 11.97
N HIS A 46 6.03 -5.57 11.15
CA HIS A 46 5.83 -6.78 10.35
C HIS A 46 6.47 -6.72 8.95
N ILE A 47 7.00 -5.55 8.55
CA ILE A 47 7.72 -5.36 7.29
C ILE A 47 9.08 -4.73 7.61
N PRO A 48 10.21 -5.40 7.30
CA PRO A 48 11.52 -4.78 7.44
C PRO A 48 11.63 -3.50 6.60
N SER A 49 12.34 -2.49 7.12
CA SER A 49 12.62 -1.26 6.37
C SER A 49 13.57 -1.50 5.19
N GLY A 50 13.61 -0.52 4.29
CA GLY A 50 14.38 -0.49 3.04
C GLY A 50 13.63 -1.10 1.86
N LEU A 51 14.07 -0.78 0.65
CA LEU A 51 13.55 -1.38 -0.59
C LEU A 51 13.58 -2.91 -0.51
N SER A 52 14.73 -3.48 -0.13
CA SER A 52 14.90 -4.94 0.00
C SER A 52 13.93 -5.57 1.01
N GLY A 53 13.61 -4.86 2.09
CA GLY A 53 12.65 -5.31 3.10
C GLY A 53 11.23 -5.41 2.54
N LEU A 54 10.80 -4.39 1.79
CA LEU A 54 9.51 -4.40 1.10
C LEU A 54 9.44 -5.51 0.03
N GLU A 55 10.46 -5.65 -0.80
CA GLU A 55 10.51 -6.71 -1.81
C GLU A 55 10.44 -8.11 -1.17
N GLY A 56 11.14 -8.31 -0.05
CA GLY A 56 11.10 -9.56 0.72
C GLY A 56 9.71 -9.86 1.27
N PHE A 57 9.00 -8.83 1.74
CA PHE A 57 7.62 -8.98 2.18
C PHE A 57 6.69 -9.37 1.02
N VAL A 58 6.77 -8.69 -0.12
CA VAL A 58 5.97 -8.99 -1.33
C VAL A 58 6.20 -10.43 -1.80
N ARG A 59 7.46 -10.90 -1.85
CA ARG A 59 7.80 -12.30 -2.16
C ARG A 59 7.19 -13.29 -1.17
N THR A 60 7.08 -12.91 0.10
CA THR A 60 6.55 -13.77 1.17
C THR A 60 5.05 -13.98 1.02
N ILE A 61 4.30 -12.90 0.74
CA ILE A 61 2.84 -12.95 0.61
C ILE A 61 2.38 -13.45 -0.77
N PHE A 62 3.22 -13.32 -1.81
CA PHE A 62 2.95 -13.79 -3.17
C PHE A 62 4.08 -14.70 -3.69
N PRO A 63 4.23 -15.92 -3.16
CA PRO A 63 5.34 -16.82 -3.54
C PRO A 63 5.29 -17.29 -5.01
N ASN A 64 4.13 -17.16 -5.66
CA ASN A 64 3.92 -17.57 -7.05
C ASN A 64 3.83 -16.38 -8.03
N GLY A 65 4.03 -15.14 -7.54
CA GLY A 65 4.10 -13.96 -8.40
C GLY A 65 5.39 -13.92 -9.25
N PRO A 66 5.52 -12.94 -10.16
CA PRO A 66 4.53 -11.94 -10.52
C PRO A 66 3.40 -12.49 -11.39
N VAL A 67 2.29 -11.76 -11.47
CA VAL A 67 1.20 -12.01 -12.41
C VAL A 67 1.16 -10.91 -13.49
N PRO A 68 0.43 -11.08 -14.61
CA PRO A 68 0.27 -10.01 -15.58
C PRO A 68 -0.24 -8.73 -14.92
N GLU A 69 0.39 -7.60 -15.24
CA GLU A 69 0.07 -6.31 -14.62
C GLU A 69 -1.41 -5.95 -14.85
N PRO A 70 -2.22 -5.75 -13.79
CA PRO A 70 -3.64 -5.43 -13.93
C PRO A 70 -3.83 -4.05 -14.58
N ALA A 71 -4.79 -3.92 -15.49
CA ALA A 71 -5.09 -2.64 -16.14
C ALA A 71 -5.62 -1.58 -15.14
N GLU A 72 -6.32 -2.03 -14.09
CA GLU A 72 -6.88 -1.21 -13.02
C GLU A 72 -6.54 -1.85 -11.67
N MET A 73 -6.64 -1.07 -10.59
CA MET A 73 -6.48 -1.61 -9.23
C MET A 73 -7.56 -2.64 -8.93
N LEU A 74 -7.15 -3.78 -8.35
CA LEU A 74 -8.08 -4.85 -7.95
C LEU A 74 -8.87 -4.48 -6.70
N ILE A 75 -8.24 -3.74 -5.78
CA ILE A 75 -8.86 -3.25 -4.55
C ILE A 75 -8.78 -1.71 -4.57
N PRO A 76 -9.74 -1.02 -5.20
CA PRO A 76 -9.76 0.44 -5.20
C PRO A 76 -9.98 0.97 -3.78
N PRO A 77 -9.31 2.07 -3.39
CA PRO A 77 -9.48 2.62 -2.06
C PRO A 77 -10.88 3.22 -1.89
N ALA A 78 -11.47 3.04 -0.71
CA ALA A 78 -12.72 3.70 -0.31
C ALA A 78 -12.55 5.23 -0.29
N PHE A 79 -11.39 5.70 0.19
CA PHE A 79 -10.94 7.06 -0.05
C PHE A 79 -9.42 7.16 -0.04
N ILE A 80 -8.92 8.23 -0.66
CA ILE A 80 -7.52 8.61 -0.63
C ILE A 80 -7.42 10.13 -0.48
N VAL A 81 -6.68 10.58 0.53
CA VAL A 81 -6.44 11.99 0.82
C VAL A 81 -4.95 12.27 0.75
N ALA A 82 -4.61 13.49 0.33
CA ALA A 82 -3.22 13.93 0.31
C ALA A 82 -3.15 15.37 0.83
N GLU A 83 -2.11 15.65 1.59
CA GLU A 83 -1.79 16.98 2.12
C GLU A 83 -0.27 17.13 2.17
N GLY A 84 0.26 18.15 1.48
CA GLY A 84 1.71 18.33 1.33
C GLY A 84 2.38 17.09 0.71
N ASP A 85 3.32 16.51 1.45
CA ASP A 85 4.05 15.29 1.09
C ASP A 85 3.43 14.01 1.64
N MET A 86 2.28 14.09 2.30
CA MET A 86 1.62 12.93 2.91
C MET A 86 0.44 12.44 2.07
N VAL A 87 0.24 11.13 2.03
CA VAL A 87 -0.93 10.47 1.44
C VAL A 87 -1.48 9.46 2.43
N VAL A 88 -2.80 9.46 2.65
CA VAL A 88 -3.49 8.46 3.48
C VAL A 88 -4.53 7.76 2.61
N VAL A 89 -4.54 6.43 2.68
CA VAL A 89 -5.47 5.57 1.98
C VAL A 89 -6.31 4.78 2.98
N ALA A 90 -7.60 4.63 2.69
CA ALA A 90 -8.46 3.68 3.36
C ALA A 90 -8.95 2.65 2.33
N ALA A 91 -8.66 1.38 2.55
CA ALA A 91 -9.09 0.29 1.69
C ALA A 91 -9.91 -0.73 2.49
N CYS A 92 -11.02 -1.21 1.92
CA CYS A 92 -11.78 -2.30 2.52
C CYS A 92 -11.16 -3.63 2.12
N LEU A 93 -10.80 -4.44 3.10
CA LEU A 93 -10.30 -5.80 2.96
C LEU A 93 -11.20 -6.73 3.77
N PRO A 94 -12.36 -7.19 3.24
CA PRO A 94 -13.29 -8.02 3.98
C PRO A 94 -12.63 -9.21 4.68
N GLN A 95 -13.05 -9.49 5.92
CA GLN A 95 -12.47 -10.53 6.77
C GLN A 95 -13.52 -11.56 7.18
N PRO A 96 -13.15 -12.84 7.35
CA PRO A 96 -14.10 -13.86 7.78
C PRO A 96 -14.60 -13.61 9.20
N GLU A 97 -15.90 -13.80 9.42
CA GLU A 97 -16.52 -13.71 10.74
C GLU A 97 -15.87 -14.73 11.71
N PRO A 98 -15.54 -14.33 12.96
CA PRO A 98 -14.95 -15.23 13.94
C PRO A 98 -15.86 -16.38 14.37
N ASP A 99 -17.17 -16.27 14.12
CA ASP A 99 -18.19 -17.25 14.50
C ASP A 99 -18.24 -18.50 13.61
N GLY A 100 -17.44 -18.53 12.53
CA GLY A 100 -17.40 -19.65 11.58
C GLY A 100 -18.63 -19.76 10.68
N SER A 101 -19.46 -18.71 10.61
CA SER A 101 -20.68 -18.68 9.78
C SER A 101 -20.41 -18.68 8.27
N GLY A 102 -19.16 -18.47 7.85
CA GLY A 102 -18.77 -18.30 6.44
C GLY A 102 -19.11 -16.92 5.87
N LYS A 103 -19.64 -16.00 6.69
CA LYS A 103 -19.84 -14.61 6.31
C LYS A 103 -18.55 -13.80 6.47
N THR A 104 -18.53 -12.62 5.89
CA THR A 104 -17.45 -11.64 6.07
C THR A 104 -17.98 -10.35 6.71
N TYR A 105 -17.11 -9.64 7.39
CA TYR A 105 -17.33 -8.27 7.85
C TYR A 105 -16.34 -7.32 7.18
N ASP A 106 -16.72 -6.05 7.06
CA ASP A 106 -15.85 -5.01 6.52
C ASP A 106 -14.71 -4.73 7.50
N TYR A 107 -13.48 -4.82 7.00
CA TYR A 107 -12.28 -4.49 7.74
C TYR A 107 -11.49 -3.47 6.93
N PHE A 108 -11.30 -2.27 7.47
CA PHE A 108 -10.61 -1.20 6.77
C PHE A 108 -9.14 -1.14 7.21
N ILE A 109 -8.25 -1.19 6.22
CA ILE A 109 -6.84 -0.87 6.41
C ILE A 109 -6.64 0.61 6.11
N PHE A 110 -5.93 1.28 7.02
CA PHE A 110 -5.48 2.65 6.84
C PHE A 110 -3.96 2.63 6.74
N ASP A 111 -3.46 2.97 5.56
CA ASP A 111 -2.03 3.15 5.34
C ASP A 111 -1.76 4.63 5.06
N ALA A 112 -0.68 5.14 5.65
CA ALA A 112 -0.17 6.48 5.39
C ALA A 112 1.23 6.39 4.81
N PHE A 113 1.53 7.28 3.87
CA PHE A 113 2.81 7.35 3.18
C PHE A 113 3.34 8.77 3.20
N ARG A 114 4.67 8.90 3.25
CA ARG A 114 5.38 10.14 2.94
C ARG A 114 6.03 10.03 1.56
N VAL A 115 5.93 11.10 0.78
CA VAL A 115 6.56 11.24 -0.54
C VAL A 115 7.81 12.11 -0.43
N ARG A 116 8.93 11.65 -0.98
CA ARG A 116 10.17 12.42 -1.14
C ARG A 116 10.57 12.43 -2.60
N GLY A 117 10.43 13.60 -3.23
CA GLY A 117 10.61 13.74 -4.68
C GLY A 117 9.45 13.07 -5.43
N ASP A 118 9.77 12.01 -6.16
CA ASP A 118 8.83 11.20 -6.96
C ASP A 118 8.57 9.81 -6.36
N ARG A 119 9.04 9.56 -5.13
CA ARG A 119 9.03 8.23 -4.48
C ARG A 119 8.45 8.27 -3.08
N LEU A 120 7.94 7.13 -2.61
CA LEU A 120 7.53 6.92 -1.22
C LEU A 120 8.77 6.70 -0.36
N SER A 121 8.91 7.45 0.73
CA SER A 121 10.05 7.38 1.63
C SER A 121 9.72 6.82 3.01
N GLU A 122 8.46 6.90 3.44
CA GLU A 122 8.02 6.35 4.74
C GLU A 122 6.62 5.76 4.62
N HIS A 123 6.32 4.77 5.47
CA HIS A 123 5.01 4.16 5.59
C HIS A 123 4.61 3.80 7.01
N TRP A 124 3.35 4.09 7.34
CA TRP A 124 2.67 3.71 8.57
C TRP A 124 1.45 2.86 8.20
N SER A 125 1.28 1.72 8.87
CA SER A 125 0.13 0.85 8.67
C SER A 125 -0.71 0.74 9.94
N SER A 126 -2.03 0.59 9.76
CA SER A 126 -2.95 0.25 10.87
C SER A 126 -2.86 -1.22 11.28
N VAL A 127 -2.25 -2.09 10.46
CA VAL A 127 -2.10 -3.52 10.75
C VAL A 127 -1.19 -3.72 11.96
N ASN A 128 -1.69 -4.46 12.95
CA ASN A 128 -0.99 -4.68 14.21
C ASN A 128 -1.16 -6.12 14.71
N LYS A 129 -0.33 -6.51 15.68
CA LYS A 129 -0.24 -7.89 16.21
C LYS A 129 -1.52 -8.39 16.89
N ILE A 130 -2.38 -7.49 17.36
CA ILE A 130 -3.61 -7.85 18.09
C ILE A 130 -4.77 -8.09 17.12
N ALA A 131 -4.74 -7.44 15.94
CA ALA A 131 -5.72 -7.62 14.87
C ALA A 131 -5.02 -7.72 13.50
N PRO A 132 -4.32 -8.84 13.22
CA PRO A 132 -3.78 -9.07 11.88
C PRO A 132 -4.90 -9.46 10.91
N PRO A 133 -4.83 -9.04 9.63
CA PRO A 133 -5.66 -9.61 8.58
C PRO A 133 -5.49 -11.13 8.51
N LYS A 134 -6.59 -11.83 8.26
CA LYS A 134 -6.66 -13.25 7.98
C LYS A 134 -6.72 -13.46 6.47
N HIS A 135 -5.99 -14.46 5.99
CA HIS A 135 -5.98 -14.91 4.60
C HIS A 135 -6.98 -16.05 4.39
#